data_AF-A0A099T6I6-F1
#
_entry.id   AF-A0A099T6I6-F1
#
_cell.length_a   1.000
_cell.length_b   1.000
_cell.length_c   1.000
_cell.angle_alpha   90.00
_cell.angle_beta   90.00
_cell.angle_gamma   90.00
#
_symmetry.space_group_name_H-M   'P 1'
#
loop_
_entity.id
_entity.type
_entity.pdbx_description
1 polymer ?
#
loop_
_entity_poly.entity_id
_entity_poly.type
_entity_poly.pdbx_seq_one_letter_code
_entity_poly.pdbx_strand_id
1 'polypeptide(L)'
;MTENPQAMTAQDALVALMIAVSASDANIRTSELLTIQQIVNHLPIFAEYDIDRMQQAAQTVFDLLEEEDGLDALFGLIKDAIPVSHFETAYALACDVAAADGRLQQTELELLKEVRYELAIDRLHAAAIERGARARHLPL
;
A
#
# COMPACT_ATOMS: atom_id res chain seq x y z
N MET A 1 -20.27 -16.87 -11.49
CA MET A 1 -19.22 -16.96 -10.46
C MET A 1 -19.76 -16.21 -9.27
N THR A 2 -20.00 -16.90 -8.16
CA THR A 2 -20.52 -16.28 -6.94
C THR A 2 -19.46 -15.34 -6.40
N GLU A 3 -19.72 -14.04 -6.43
CA GLU A 3 -18.96 -13.03 -5.71
C GLU A 3 -18.99 -13.42 -4.23
N ASN A 4 -17.81 -13.68 -3.66
CA ASN A 4 -17.66 -13.90 -2.23
C ASN A 4 -17.57 -12.49 -1.59
N PRO A 5 -18.58 -12.02 -0.84
CA PRO A 5 -18.57 -10.67 -0.26
C PRO A 5 -17.44 -10.45 0.77
N GLN A 6 -16.73 -11.52 1.14
CA GLN A 6 -15.60 -11.53 2.07
C GLN A 6 -14.22 -11.60 1.38
N ALA A 7 -14.14 -11.70 0.05
CA ALA A 7 -12.86 -11.69 -0.64
C ALA A 7 -12.33 -10.26 -0.77
N MET A 8 -11.06 -10.05 -0.44
CA MET A 8 -10.37 -8.77 -0.64
C MET A 8 -10.40 -8.40 -2.12
N THR A 9 -10.99 -7.26 -2.46
CA THR A 9 -10.98 -6.74 -3.83
C THR A 9 -9.62 -6.15 -4.18
N ALA A 10 -9.33 -5.92 -5.46
CA ALA A 10 -8.09 -5.28 -5.88
C ALA A 10 -7.90 -3.88 -5.24
N GLN A 11 -8.98 -3.11 -5.07
CA GLN A 11 -8.90 -1.81 -4.41
C GLN A 11 -8.67 -1.93 -2.90
N ASP A 12 -9.30 -2.90 -2.23
CA ASP A 12 -9.01 -3.20 -0.82
C ASP A 12 -7.54 -3.59 -0.65
N ALA A 13 -6.98 -4.38 -1.58
CA ALA A 13 -5.59 -4.81 -1.57
C ALA A 13 -4.62 -3.63 -1.71
N LEU A 14 -4.91 -2.69 -2.60
CA LEU A 14 -4.12 -1.46 -2.73
C LEU A 14 -4.16 -0.61 -1.45
N VAL A 15 -5.33 -0.51 -0.83
CA VAL A 15 -5.51 0.19 0.45
C VAL A 15 -4.78 -0.52 1.59
N ALA A 16 -4.91 -1.85 1.68
CA ALA A 16 -4.23 -2.67 2.67
C ALA A 16 -2.70 -2.53 2.56
N LEU A 17 -2.16 -2.54 1.35
CA LEU A 17 -0.73 -2.31 1.12
C LEU A 17 -0.27 -0.93 1.59
N MET A 18 -1.03 0.13 1.27
CA MET A 18 -0.73 1.48 1.73
C MET A 18 -0.73 1.57 3.27
N ILE A 19 -1.72 0.95 3.93
CA ILE A 19 -1.82 0.91 5.39
C ILE A 19 -0.66 0.14 6.01
N ALA A 20 -0.31 -1.02 5.45
CA ALA A 20 0.80 -1.84 5.94
C ALA A 20 2.14 -1.07 5.91
N VAL A 21 2.36 -0.27 4.87
CA VAL A 21 3.53 0.62 4.79
C VAL A 21 3.55 1.64 5.92
N SER A 22 2.44 2.33 6.16
CA SER A 22 2.32 3.28 7.27
C SER A 22 2.39 2.64 8.65
N ALA A 23 1.93 1.39 8.79
CA ALA A 23 1.90 0.67 10.06
C ALA A 23 3.21 -0.05 10.38
N SER A 24 4.20 0.00 9.48
CA SER A 24 5.41 -0.84 9.56
C SER A 24 6.27 -0.59 10.80
N ASP A 25 6.26 0.62 11.37
CA ASP A 25 6.96 0.98 12.60
C ASP A 25 6.05 0.92 13.86
N ALA A 26 4.87 0.30 13.73
CA ALA A 26 3.80 0.25 14.73
C ALA A 26 3.21 1.62 15.13
N ASN A 27 3.45 2.68 14.35
CA ASN A 27 2.91 4.01 14.62
C ASN A 27 2.57 4.79 13.33
N ILE A 28 1.34 4.63 12.85
CA ILE A 28 0.83 5.38 11.70
C ILE A 28 0.81 6.88 11.98
N ARG A 29 1.48 7.67 11.15
CA ARG A 29 1.47 9.13 11.27
C ARG A 29 0.19 9.71 10.66
N THR A 30 -0.31 10.81 11.25
CA THR A 30 -1.48 11.51 10.70
C THR A 30 -1.28 11.95 9.25
N SER A 31 -0.06 12.35 8.87
CA SER A 31 0.30 12.74 7.50
C SER A 31 0.15 11.59 6.51
N GLU A 32 0.60 10.38 6.88
CA GLU A 32 0.47 9.18 6.03
C GLU A 32 -0.99 8.79 5.86
N LEU A 33 -1.76 8.78 6.96
CA LEU A 33 -3.19 8.46 6.92
C LEU A 33 -4.00 9.49 6.09
N LEU A 34 -3.64 10.78 6.15
CA LEU A 34 -4.21 11.79 5.28
C LEU A 34 -3.83 11.55 3.80
N THR A 35 -2.60 11.15 3.51
CA THR A 35 -2.17 10.81 2.15
C THR A 35 -2.94 9.60 1.60
N ILE A 36 -3.16 8.55 2.40
CA ILE A 36 -3.98 7.40 2.00
C ILE A 36 -5.40 7.85 1.63
N GLN A 37 -6.03 8.67 2.48
CA GLN A 37 -7.37 9.19 2.18
C GLN A 37 -7.39 10.05 0.91
N GLN A 38 -6.38 10.90 0.70
CA GLN A 38 -6.29 11.74 -0.51
C GLN A 38 -6.14 10.88 -1.77
N ILE A 39 -5.28 9.85 -1.73
CA ILE A 39 -5.09 8.90 -2.83
C ILE A 39 -6.42 8.22 -3.18
N VAL A 40 -7.11 7.67 -2.18
CA VAL A 40 -8.39 6.96 -2.37
C VAL A 40 -9.47 7.89 -2.91
N ASN A 41 -9.54 9.13 -2.42
CA ASN A 41 -10.57 10.08 -2.85
C ASN A 41 -10.35 10.67 -4.25
N HIS A 42 -9.12 10.63 -4.79
CA HIS A 42 -8.78 11.40 -5.99
C HIS A 42 -8.22 10.60 -7.15
N LEU A 43 -7.68 9.40 -6.94
CA LEU A 43 -7.15 8.61 -8.05
C LEU A 43 -8.27 7.82 -8.75
N PRO A 44 -8.33 7.84 -10.10
CA PRO A 44 -9.37 7.13 -10.86
C PRO A 44 -9.45 5.63 -10.59
N ILE A 45 -8.36 5.00 -10.16
CA ILE A 45 -8.35 3.57 -9.81
C ILE A 45 -9.27 3.24 -8.64
N PHE A 46 -9.61 4.22 -7.80
CA PHE A 46 -10.52 4.11 -6.66
C PHE A 46 -11.91 4.69 -6.94
N ALA A 47 -12.27 4.99 -8.20
CA ALA A 47 -13.54 5.66 -8.53
C ALA A 47 -14.79 4.91 -8.07
N GLU A 48 -14.71 3.58 -7.96
CA GLU A 48 -15.81 2.71 -7.49
C GLU A 48 -15.58 2.19 -6.07
N TYR A 49 -14.54 2.66 -5.38
CA TYR A 49 -14.20 2.19 -4.05
C TYR A 49 -15.14 2.76 -2.99
N ASP A 50 -15.70 1.89 -2.15
CA ASP A 50 -16.43 2.29 -0.97
C ASP A 50 -15.45 2.65 0.16
N ILE A 51 -15.37 3.94 0.49
CA ILE A 51 -14.43 4.46 1.48
C ILE A 51 -14.63 3.88 2.88
N ASP A 52 -15.86 3.45 3.21
CA ASP A 52 -16.15 2.83 4.52
C ASP A 52 -15.42 1.48 4.68
N ARG A 53 -15.03 0.85 3.56
CA ARG A 53 -14.22 -0.38 3.56
C ARG A 53 -12.77 -0.15 3.95
N MET A 54 -12.29 1.09 3.94
CA MET A 54 -10.94 1.42 4.41
C MET A 54 -10.71 1.00 5.86
N GLN A 55 -11.73 1.11 6.72
CA GLN A 55 -11.64 0.66 8.12
C GLN A 55 -11.49 -0.87 8.22
N GLN A 56 -12.18 -1.61 7.34
CA GLN A 56 -12.09 -3.07 7.30
C GLN A 56 -10.71 -3.53 6.78
N ALA A 57 -10.20 -2.85 5.75
CA ALA A 57 -8.84 -3.08 5.25
C ALA A 57 -7.79 -2.79 6.34
N ALA A 58 -7.95 -1.69 7.11
CA ALA A 58 -7.07 -1.37 8.22
C ALA A 58 -7.06 -2.45 9.30
N GLN A 59 -8.24 -2.90 9.72
CA GLN A 59 -8.37 -3.97 10.72
C GLN A 59 -7.69 -5.25 10.23
N THR A 60 -7.92 -5.63 8.98
CA THR A 60 -7.29 -6.82 8.37
C THR A 60 -5.77 -6.72 8.41
N VAL A 61 -5.20 -5.55 8.08
CA VAL A 61 -3.75 -5.35 8.14
C VAL A 61 -3.24 -5.44 9.58
N PHE A 62 -3.90 -4.82 10.55
CA PHE A 62 -3.46 -4.90 11.94
C PHE A 62 -3.54 -6.33 12.49
N ASP A 63 -4.64 -7.04 12.23
CA ASP A 63 -4.80 -8.43 12.64
C ASP A 63 -3.69 -9.31 12.04
N LEU A 64 -3.31 -9.09 10.78
CA LEU A 64 -2.21 -9.81 10.15
C LEU A 64 -0.87 -9.44 10.77
N LEU A 65 -0.57 -8.16 10.99
CA LEU A 65 0.72 -7.72 11.55
C LEU A 65 0.97 -8.20 12.99
N GLU A 66 -0.06 -8.67 13.71
CA GLU A 66 0.08 -9.33 15.02
C GLU A 66 0.55 -10.79 14.93
N GLU A 67 0.42 -11.43 13.76
CA GLU A 67 0.79 -12.83 13.53
C GLU A 67 2.27 -12.97 13.10
N GLU A 68 2.90 -14.09 13.46
CA GLU A 68 4.34 -14.36 13.18
C GLU A 68 4.66 -14.33 11.67
N ASP A 69 3.79 -14.91 10.83
CA ASP A 69 3.92 -14.95 9.36
C ASP A 69 2.92 -13.99 8.68
N GLY A 70 2.45 -12.99 9.41
CA GLY A 70 1.38 -12.08 8.98
C GLY A 70 1.67 -11.32 7.70
N LEU A 71 2.93 -10.90 7.52
CA LEU A 71 3.38 -10.16 6.35
C LEU A 71 3.31 -11.02 5.08
N ASP A 72 3.71 -12.29 5.17
CA ASP A 72 3.65 -13.25 4.06
C ASP A 72 2.21 -13.55 3.68
N ALA A 73 1.33 -13.70 4.67
CA ALA A 73 -0.10 -13.85 4.45
C ALA A 73 -0.71 -12.62 3.76
N LEU A 74 -0.35 -11.41 4.20
CA LEU A 74 -0.78 -10.17 3.55
C LEU A 74 -0.34 -10.11 2.08
N PHE A 75 0.92 -10.44 1.79
CA PHE A 75 1.40 -10.48 0.40
C PHE A 75 0.70 -11.54 -0.45
N GLY A 76 0.36 -12.70 0.14
CA GLY A 76 -0.48 -13.70 -0.51
C GLY A 76 -1.82 -13.12 -0.94
N LEU A 77 -2.54 -12.47 -0.02
CA LEU A 77 -3.83 -11.82 -0.30
C LEU A 77 -3.70 -10.73 -1.37
N ILE A 78 -2.65 -9.90 -1.31
CA ILE A 78 -2.41 -8.83 -2.27
C ILE A 78 -2.16 -9.40 -3.68
N LYS A 79 -1.33 -10.43 -3.81
CA LYS A 79 -1.00 -11.06 -5.10
C LYS A 79 -2.20 -11.79 -5.71
N ASP A 80 -3.08 -12.34 -4.86
CA ASP A 80 -4.32 -12.99 -5.32
C ASP A 80 -5.36 -11.95 -5.80
N ALA A 81 -5.43 -10.78 -5.16
CA ALA A 81 -6.41 -9.74 -5.46
C ALA A 81 -6.00 -8.80 -6.59
N ILE A 82 -4.71 -8.46 -6.71
CA ILE A 82 -4.21 -7.47 -7.67
C ILE A 82 -3.70 -8.17 -8.95
N PRO A 83 -4.21 -7.82 -10.15
CA PRO A 83 -3.64 -8.32 -11.39
C PRO A 83 -2.19 -7.85 -11.57
N VAL A 84 -1.31 -8.71 -12.11
CA VAL A 84 0.12 -8.39 -12.35
C VAL A 84 0.33 -7.06 -13.10
N SER A 85 -0.59 -6.69 -13.99
CA SER A 85 -0.56 -5.41 -14.71
C SER A 85 -0.65 -4.16 -13.83
N HIS A 86 -1.01 -4.31 -12.55
CA HIS A 86 -1.18 -3.23 -11.59
C HIS A 86 -0.19 -3.29 -10.42
N PHE A 87 0.80 -4.19 -10.46
CA PHE A 87 1.84 -4.29 -9.43
C PHE A 87 2.66 -3.01 -9.30
N GLU A 88 3.01 -2.36 -10.42
CA GLU A 88 3.66 -1.05 -10.41
C GLU A 88 2.78 0.04 -9.80
N THR A 89 1.46 -0.04 -9.99
CA THR A 89 0.52 0.87 -9.33
C THR A 89 0.53 0.66 -7.83
N ALA A 90 0.43 -0.59 -7.37
CA ALA A 90 0.51 -0.93 -5.95
C ALA A 90 1.80 -0.41 -5.31
N TYR A 91 2.94 -0.61 -5.98
CA TYR A 91 4.23 -0.11 -5.52
C TYR A 91 4.31 1.42 -5.50
N ALA A 92 3.76 2.10 -6.52
CA ALA A 92 3.75 3.56 -6.57
C ALA A 92 2.92 4.19 -5.44
N LEU A 93 1.76 3.61 -5.12
CA LEU A 93 0.93 4.07 -4.01
C LEU A 93 1.63 3.88 -2.66
N ALA A 94 2.29 2.73 -2.46
CA ALA A 94 3.11 2.46 -1.28
C ALA A 94 4.25 3.49 -1.12
N CYS A 95 4.98 3.81 -2.20
CA CYS A 95 6.03 4.82 -2.18
C CYS A 95 5.51 6.23 -1.86
N ASP A 96 4.30 6.57 -2.31
CA ASP A 96 3.70 7.88 -2.04
C ASP A 96 3.32 8.06 -0.58
N VAL A 97 2.77 7.01 0.01
CA VAL A 97 2.41 7.02 1.43
C VAL A 97 3.67 7.12 2.30
N ALA A 98 4.69 6.30 2.04
CA ALA A 98 5.96 6.38 2.77
C ALA A 98 6.68 7.73 2.61
N ALA A 99 6.48 8.43 1.48
CA ALA A 99 7.08 9.72 1.23
C ALA A 99 6.29 10.90 1.82
N ALA A 100 5.09 10.67 2.39
CA ALA A 100 4.09 11.69 2.70
C ALA A 100 4.61 12.87 3.55
N ASP A 101 5.50 12.60 4.51
CA ASP A 101 6.05 13.63 5.40
C ASP A 101 7.51 13.99 5.12
N GLY A 102 8.04 13.53 3.98
CA GLY A 102 9.41 13.77 3.53
C GLY A 102 10.47 13.00 4.33
N ARG A 103 10.09 12.09 5.23
CA ARG A 103 11.02 11.30 6.06
C ARG A 103 10.70 9.80 5.98
N LEU A 104 11.32 9.11 5.03
CA LEU A 104 11.32 7.65 5.02
C LEU A 104 12.16 7.08 6.16
N GLN A 105 11.51 6.32 7.04
CA GLN A 105 12.15 5.56 8.10
C GLN A 105 12.78 4.28 7.56
N GLN A 106 13.72 3.72 8.32
CA GLN A 106 14.40 2.48 7.95
C GLN A 106 13.42 1.31 7.80
N THR A 107 12.41 1.21 8.70
CA THR A 107 11.40 0.15 8.67
C THR A 107 10.51 0.23 7.42
N GLU A 108 10.10 1.43 7.03
CA GLU A 108 9.34 1.66 5.79
C GLU A 108 10.19 1.32 4.55
N LEU A 109 11.47 1.68 4.56
CA LEU A 109 12.40 1.32 3.48
C LEU A 109 12.63 -0.18 3.37
N GLU A 110 12.62 -0.91 4.49
CA GLU A 110 12.69 -2.36 4.51
C GLU A 110 11.42 -2.97 3.95
N LEU A 111 10.24 -2.53 4.41
CA LEU A 111 8.99 -3.01 3.86
C LEU A 111 8.85 -2.69 2.37
N LEU A 112 9.21 -1.49 1.90
CA LEU A 112 9.21 -1.17 0.46
C LEU A 112 10.16 -2.06 -0.35
N LYS A 113 11.25 -2.56 0.23
CA LYS A 113 12.11 -3.56 -0.46
C LYS A 113 11.39 -4.90 -0.59
N GLU A 114 10.69 -5.34 0.45
CA GLU A 114 9.88 -6.56 0.42
C GLU A 114 8.74 -6.44 -0.60
N VAL A 115 7.99 -5.33 -0.60
CA VAL A 115 6.94 -5.07 -1.60
C VAL A 115 7.51 -5.15 -3.02
N ARG A 116 8.67 -4.54 -3.26
CA ARG A 116 9.33 -4.59 -4.57
C ARG A 116 9.69 -6.02 -4.98
N TYR A 117 10.16 -6.83 -4.04
CA TYR A 117 10.53 -8.23 -4.25
C TYR A 117 9.29 -9.10 -4.52
N GLU A 118 8.30 -9.03 -3.65
CA GLU A 118 7.06 -9.81 -3.72
C GLU A 118 6.23 -9.51 -4.97
N LEU A 119 6.20 -8.25 -5.39
CA LEU A 119 5.53 -7.82 -6.61
C LEU A 119 6.42 -7.88 -7.87
N ALA A 120 7.65 -8.42 -7.75
CA ALA A 120 8.60 -8.60 -8.86
C ALA A 120 8.80 -7.34 -9.72
N ILE A 121 8.89 -6.17 -9.09
CA ILE A 121 9.02 -4.89 -9.79
C ILE A 121 10.44 -4.77 -10.36
N ASP A 122 10.54 -4.49 -11.67
CA ASP A 122 11.82 -4.26 -12.31
C ASP A 122 12.60 -3.10 -11.66
N ARG A 123 13.92 -3.22 -11.60
CA ARG A 123 14.79 -2.26 -10.92
C ARG A 123 14.69 -0.85 -11.51
N LEU A 124 14.55 -0.73 -12.83
CA LEU A 124 14.44 0.57 -13.49
C LEU A 124 13.08 1.20 -13.22
N HIS A 125 12.02 0.39 -13.23
CA HIS A 125 10.65 0.86 -12.94
C HIS A 125 10.53 1.32 -11.49
N ALA A 126 11.05 0.52 -10.54
CA ALA A 126 11.11 0.90 -9.12
C ALA A 126 11.87 2.22 -8.93
N ALA A 127 13.05 2.36 -9.53
CA ALA A 127 13.83 3.60 -9.43
C ALA A 127 13.08 4.83 -9.99
N ALA A 128 12.33 4.66 -11.08
CA ALA A 128 11.52 5.74 -11.65
C ALA A 128 10.35 6.13 -10.72
N ILE A 129 9.66 5.14 -10.15
CA ILE A 129 8.56 5.33 -9.20
C ILE A 129 9.05 6.04 -7.93
N GLU A 130 10.09 5.51 -7.29
CA GLU A 130 10.72 6.10 -6.10
C GLU A 130 11.16 7.55 -6.35
N ARG A 131 11.73 7.81 -7.54
CA ARG A 131 12.15 9.16 -7.94
C ARG A 131 10.98 10.12 -8.10
N GLY A 132 9.86 9.64 -8.64
CA GLY A 132 8.61 10.38 -8.82
C GLY A 132 7.94 10.71 -7.48
N ALA A 133 7.81 9.71 -6.60
CA ALA A 133 7.29 9.89 -5.25
C ALA A 133 8.10 10.95 -4.48
N ARG A 134 9.43 10.84 -4.49
CA ARG A 134 10.32 11.83 -3.87
C ARG A 134 10.14 13.22 -4.47
N ALA A 135 9.96 13.35 -5.78
CA ALA A 135 9.82 14.65 -6.43
C ALA A 135 8.53 15.39 -5.99
N ARG A 136 7.45 14.65 -5.71
CA ARG A 136 6.16 15.22 -5.27
C ARG A 136 6.13 15.61 -3.79
N HIS A 137 6.95 14.98 -2.96
CA HIS A 137 6.94 15.18 -1.50
C HIS A 137 8.16 15.94 -0.97
N LEU A 138 9.00 16.52 -1.84
CA LEU A 138 10.13 17.32 -1.41
C LEU A 138 9.63 18.67 -0.86
N PRO A 139 9.94 19.03 0.40
CA PRO A 139 9.59 20.35 0.94
C PRO A 139 10.39 21.46 0.25
N LEU A 140 9.80 22.66 0.21
CA LEU A 140 10.43 23.89 -0.28
C LEU A 140 11.11 24.67 0.85
#